data_AF-A0A843KUF2-F1
#
_entry.id   AF-A0A843KUF2-F1
#
_cell.length_a   1.000
_cell.length_b   1.000
_cell.length_c   1.000
_cell.angle_alpha   90.00
_cell.angle_beta   90.00
_cell.angle_gamma   90.00
#
_symmetry.space_group_name_H-M   'P 1'
#
loop_
_entity.id
_entity.type
_entity.pdbx_description
1 polymer ?
#
loop_
_entity_poly.entity_id
_entity_poly.type
_entity_poly.pdbx_seq_one_letter_code
_entity_poly.pdbx_strand_id
1 'polypeptide(L)' 'MSIYTVCQTSVVSVTPDTTLKFIATLMKDKNLGCVVIAKDQKPVGIVTDRDLAIRGEASAARTGM' A
#
# COMPACT_ATOMS: atom_id res chain seq x y z
N MET A 1 5.45 15.30 24.05
CA MET A 1 4.39 14.54 23.35
C MET A 1 5.06 13.41 22.56
N SER A 2 4.55 12.18 22.62
CA SER A 2 5.15 11.04 21.90
C SER A 2 4.58 10.97 20.49
N ILE A 3 5.38 10.59 19.48
CA ILE A 3 4.87 10.35 18.12
C ILE A 3 3.76 9.30 18.08
N TYR A 4 3.75 8.39 19.05
CA TYR A 4 2.72 7.35 19.20
C TYR A 4 1.30 7.93 19.39
N THR A 5 1.18 9.18 19.87
CA THR A 5 -0.13 9.81 20.09
C THR A 5 -0.80 10.25 18.79
N VAL A 6 -0.08 10.27 17.67
CA VAL A 6 -0.61 10.71 16.36
C VAL A 6 -0.46 9.64 15.28
N CYS A 7 0.20 8.52 15.55
CA CYS A 7 0.35 7.45 14.56
C CYS A 7 -0.89 6.54 14.51
N GLN A 8 -1.12 5.93 13.35
CA GLN A 8 -2.14 4.91 13.20
C GLN A 8 -1.64 3.58 13.78
N THR A 9 -2.26 3.11 14.87
CA THR A 9 -1.87 1.88 15.57
C THR A 9 -2.54 0.64 15.01
N SER A 10 -3.73 0.80 14.40
CA SER A 10 -4.39 -0.24 13.59
C SER A 10 -3.84 -0.22 12.17
N VAL A 11 -2.63 -0.75 12.01
CA VAL A 11 -1.91 -0.76 10.74
C VAL A 11 -2.55 -1.75 9.77
N VAL A 12 -2.98 -1.26 8.61
CA VAL A 12 -3.43 -2.10 7.51
C VAL A 12 -2.21 -2.57 6.73
N SER A 13 -2.07 -3.89 6.57
CA SER A 13 -1.00 -4.50 5.81
C SER A 13 -1.49 -5.53 4.80
N VAL A 14 -0.68 -5.75 3.77
CA VAL A 14 -0.92 -6.75 2.71
C VAL A 14 0.37 -7.51 2.40
N THR A 15 0.27 -8.63 1.69
CA THR A 15 1.45 -9.43 1.29
C THR A 15 2.12 -8.84 0.04
N PRO A 16 3.42 -9.14 -0.21
CA PRO A 16 4.12 -8.67 -1.42
C PRO A 16 3.48 -9.06 -2.75
N ASP A 17 2.68 -10.13 -2.77
CA ASP A 17 2.03 -10.65 -3.97
C ASP A 17 0.69 -9.93 -4.28
N THR A 18 0.32 -8.96 -3.45
CA THR A 18 -0.94 -8.20 -3.59
C THR A 18 -0.89 -7.28 -4.82
N THR A 19 -1.95 -7.31 -5.63
CA THR A 19 -2.03 -6.48 -6.84
C THR A 19 -2.15 -4.99 -6.53
N LEU A 20 -1.59 -4.14 -7.40
CA LEU A 20 -1.73 -2.68 -7.31
C LEU A 20 -3.20 -2.23 -7.32
N LYS A 21 -4.04 -2.90 -8.12
CA LYS A 21 -5.49 -2.62 -8.17
C LYS A 21 -6.14 -2.82 -6.81
N PHE A 22 -5.83 -3.92 -6.13
CA PHE A 22 -6.36 -4.19 -4.80
C PHE A 22 -5.89 -3.13 -3.79
N ILE A 23 -4.61 -2.75 -3.81
CA ILE A 23 -4.06 -1.71 -2.93
C ILE A 23 -4.77 -0.37 -3.18
N ALA A 24 -4.98 0.02 -4.43
CA ALA A 24 -5.68 1.25 -4.80
C ALA A 24 -7.14 1.26 -4.31
N THR A 25 -7.87 0.15 -4.51
CA THR A 25 -9.24 -0.01 -3.99
C THR A 25 -9.25 0.02 -2.46
N LEU A 26 -8.34 -0.69 -1.80
CA LEU A 26 -8.24 -0.71 -0.35
C LEU A 26 -7.98 0.68 0.23
N MET A 27 -7.06 1.44 -0.36
CA MET A 27 -6.75 2.82 0.03
C MET A 27 -7.96 3.73 -0.13
N LYS A 28 -8.67 3.63 -1.25
CA LYS A 28 -9.89 4.40 -1.51
C LYS A 28 -11.00 4.06 -0.51
N ASP A 29 -11.32 2.79 -0.34
CA ASP A 29 -12.46 2.33 0.45
C ASP A 29 -12.25 2.58 1.95
N LYS A 30 -11.01 2.52 2.42
CA LYS A 30 -10.65 2.74 3.84
C LYS A 30 -10.07 4.12 4.13
N ASN A 31 -10.05 5.02 3.14
CA ASN A 31 -9.46 6.36 3.25
C ASN A 31 -8.02 6.34 3.81
N LEU A 32 -7.16 5.48 3.24
CA LEU A 32 -5.76 5.30 3.67
C LEU A 32 -4.82 5.99 2.69
N GLY A 33 -3.85 6.76 3.20
CA GLY A 33 -2.76 7.34 2.39
C GLY A 33 -1.57 6.40 2.19
N CYS A 34 -1.46 5.34 2.99
CA CYS A 34 -0.40 4.36 2.89
C CYS A 34 -0.85 2.96 3.35
N VAL A 35 -0.18 1.93 2.82
CA VAL A 35 -0.37 0.52 3.18
C VAL A 35 1.00 -0.10 3.43
N VAL A 36 1.14 -0.82 4.54
CA VAL A 36 2.37 -1.54 4.88
C VAL A 36 2.40 -2.87 4.14
N ILE A 37 3.54 -3.21 3.54
CA ILE A 37 3.75 -4.54 2.95
C ILE A 37 4.42 -5.40 4.02
N ALA A 38 3.82 -6.54 4.34
CA ALA A 38 4.30 -7.46 5.36
C ALA A 38 4.51 -8.87 4.80
N LYS A 39 5.63 -9.49 5.18
CA LYS A 39 5.97 -10.89 4.87
C LYS A 39 6.46 -11.55 6.15
N ASP A 40 5.98 -12.75 6.45
CA ASP A 40 6.36 -13.51 7.65
C ASP A 40 6.21 -12.70 8.95
N GLN A 41 5.07 -11.99 9.08
CA GLN A 41 4.75 -11.09 10.21
C GLN A 41 5.73 -9.92 10.41
N LYS A 42 6.57 -9.61 9.41
CA LYS A 42 7.51 -8.51 9.44
C LYS A 42 7.19 -7.47 8.37
N PRO A 43 7.27 -6.16 8.67
CA PRO A 43 7.17 -5.13 7.65
C PRO A 43 8.38 -5.22 6.72
N VAL A 44 8.14 -5.26 5.42
CA VAL A 44 9.17 -5.34 4.37
C VAL A 44 9.11 -4.15 3.41
N GLY A 45 8.07 -3.31 3.49
CA GLY A 45 7.94 -2.12 2.67
C GLY A 45 6.69 -1.30 2.99
N ILE A 46 6.52 -0.19 2.27
CA ILE A 46 5.37 0.69 2.33
C ILE A 46 5.02 1.16 0.91
N VAL A 47 3.73 1.29 0.62
CA VAL A 47 3.23 1.92 -0.62
C VAL A 47 2.32 3.08 -0.22
N THR A 48 2.50 4.21 -0.87
CA THR A 48 1.67 5.42 -0.69
C THR A 48 0.77 5.68 -1.90
N ASP A 49 -0.25 6.50 -1.73
CA ASP A 49 -1.07 7.03 -2.83
C ASP A 49 -0.21 7.70 -3.94
N ARG A 50 0.86 8.41 -3.56
CA ARG A 50 1.83 9.01 -4.47
C ARG A 50 2.59 7.96 -5.28
N ASP A 51 2.95 6.83 -4.67
CA ASP A 51 3.60 5.74 -5.41
C ASP A 51 2.65 5.16 -6.46
N LEU A 52 1.36 5.00 -6.12
CA LEU A 52 0.35 4.57 -7.09
C LEU A 52 0.18 5.59 -8.23
N ALA A 53 0.14 6.88 -7.91
CA ALA A 53 -0.04 7.94 -8.91
C ALA A 53 1.15 8.07 -9.87
N ILE A 54 2.38 7.91 -9.38
CA ILE A 54 3.60 8.11 -10.18
C ILE A 54 4.05 6.82 -10.88
N ARG A 55 3.80 5.65 -10.28
CA ARG A 55 4.39 4.37 -10.71
C ARG A 55 3.35 3.30 -11.08
N GLY A 56 2.06 3.52 -10.75
CA GLY A 56 1.00 2.53 -10.94
C GLY A 56 0.66 2.23 -12.40
N GLU A 57 0.86 3.19 -13.30
CA GLU A 57 0.58 3.05 -14.74
C GLU A 57 1.62 2.16 -15.47
N ALA A 58 2.81 1.99 -14.88
CA ALA A 58 3.92 1.26 -15.50
C ALA A 58 3.71 -0.27 -15.56
N SER A 59 2.68 -0.81 -14.90
CA SER A 59 2.40 -2.25 -14.83
C SER A 59 1.34 -2.74 -15.83
N ALA A 60 0.52 -1.84 -16.39
CA ALA A 60 -0.55 -2.22 -17.32
C ALA A 60 -0.06 -2.47 -18.76
N ALA A 61 1.11 -1.94 -19.13
CA ALA A 61 1.59 -1.96 -20.52
C ALA A 61 2.47 -3.18 -20.92
N ARG A 62 2.57 -4.21 -20.07
CA ARG A 62 3.38 -5.42 -20.37
C ARG A 62 2.66 -6.76 -20.23
N THR A 63 1.33 -6.75 -20.19
CA THR A 63 0.58 -7.98 -20.52
C THR A 63 0.15 -7.84 -21.97
N GLY A 64 0.99 -8.35 -22.87
CA GLY A 64 0.70 -8.37 -24.29
C GLY A 64 -0.62 -9.09 -24.58
N MET A 65 -1.41 -8.45 -25.42
CA MET A 65 -2.24 -9.08 -26.43
C MET A 65 -1.79 -8.52 -27.78
#